data_AF-A0AA43JAT4-F1
#
_entry.id   AF-A0AA43JAT4-F1
#
_cell.length_a   1.000
_cell.length_b   1.000
_cell.length_c   1.000
_cell.angle_alpha   90.00
_cell.angle_beta   90.00
_cell.angle_gamma   90.00
#
_symmetry.space_group_name_H-M   'P 1'
#
loop_
_entity.id
_entity.type
_entity.pdbx_description
1 polymer ?
#
loop_
_entity_poly.entity_id
_entity_poly.type
_entity_poly.pdbx_seq_one_letter_code
_entity_poly.pdbx_strand_id
1 'polypeptide(L)'
;MAISIANRSIKDGLVLGTTLLVIHSFASFLVFLYCHINTESQSVFVYFLFFVVDAPTLPLAFEIEGKIGLLAGLTDSWTDLWFYGHQGVNLRAFILTTIFGGLHWFMVGNLVSYAVGWMQQRVKLKRQPG
;
A
#
# COMPACT_ATOMS: atom_id res chain seq x y z
N MET A 1 10.77 32.64 -7.74
CA MET A 1 10.93 31.49 -8.66
C MET A 1 11.10 30.15 -7.91
N ALA A 2 11.99 30.06 -6.91
CA ALA A 2 12.21 28.82 -6.14
C ALA A 2 10.94 28.26 -5.43
N ILE A 3 10.11 29.14 -4.84
CA ILE A 3 8.87 28.76 -4.14
C ILE A 3 7.85 28.10 -5.07
N SER A 4 7.76 28.56 -6.32
CA SER A 4 6.82 28.00 -7.31
C SER A 4 7.23 26.59 -7.77
N ILE A 5 8.54 26.29 -7.77
CA ILE A 5 9.08 24.98 -8.17
C ILE A 5 8.89 23.98 -7.03
N ALA A 6 9.12 24.40 -5.77
CA ALA A 6 8.86 23.59 -4.60
C ALA A 6 7.38 23.19 -4.49
N ASN A 7 6.46 24.15 -4.66
CA ASN A 7 5.02 23.87 -4.63
C ASN A 7 4.56 22.92 -5.73
N ARG A 8 5.13 23.00 -6.93
CA ARG A 8 4.82 22.05 -8.00
C ARG A 8 5.33 20.64 -7.67
N SER A 9 6.56 20.51 -7.16
CA SER A 9 7.12 19.21 -6.77
C SER A 9 6.33 18.54 -5.64
N ILE A 10 5.85 19.30 -4.66
CA ILE A 10 5.00 18.79 -3.58
C ILE A 10 3.67 18.31 -4.14
N LYS A 11 3.04 19.10 -5.02
CA LYS A 11 1.78 18.72 -5.67
C LYS A 11 1.93 17.46 -6.51
N ASP A 12 2.99 17.34 -7.30
CA ASP A 12 3.26 16.17 -8.14
C ASP A 12 3.54 14.92 -7.27
N GLY A 13 4.21 15.09 -6.12
CA GLY A 13 4.38 14.04 -5.11
C GLY A 13 3.06 13.57 -4.51
N LEU A 14 2.23 14.50 -4.07
CA LEU A 14 0.91 14.19 -3.52
C LEU A 14 0.00 13.48 -4.54
N VAL A 15 0.00 13.94 -5.79
CA VAL A 15 -0.78 13.30 -6.87
C VAL A 15 -0.28 11.87 -7.09
N LEU A 16 1.01 11.68 -7.36
CA LEU A 16 1.55 10.34 -7.63
C LEU A 16 1.37 9.40 -6.43
N GLY A 17 1.68 9.87 -5.23
CA GLY A 17 1.48 9.10 -4.00
C GLY A 17 0.01 8.70 -3.81
N THR A 18 -0.92 9.62 -3.98
CA THR A 18 -2.36 9.33 -3.86
C THR A 18 -2.83 8.34 -4.93
N THR A 19 -2.36 8.50 -6.18
CA THR A 19 -2.68 7.56 -7.26
C THR A 19 -2.20 6.16 -6.94
N LEU A 20 -0.95 6.00 -6.48
CA LEU A 20 -0.40 4.70 -6.12
C LEU A 20 -1.13 4.07 -4.91
N LEU A 21 -1.48 4.88 -3.91
CA LEU A 21 -2.30 4.43 -2.77
C LEU A 21 -3.65 3.89 -3.24
N VAL A 22 -4.34 4.62 -4.13
CA VAL A 22 -5.67 4.23 -4.62
C VAL A 22 -5.58 2.95 -5.45
N ILE A 23 -4.62 2.87 -6.36
CA ILE A 23 -4.39 1.67 -7.20
C ILE A 23 -4.12 0.46 -6.30
N HIS A 24 -3.24 0.61 -5.32
CA HIS A 24 -2.86 -0.47 -4.42
C HIS A 24 -4.04 -0.92 -3.54
N SER A 25 -4.76 0.03 -2.93
CA SER A 25 -5.95 -0.24 -2.13
C SER A 25 -7.02 -0.97 -2.94
N PHE A 26 -7.22 -0.55 -4.19
CA PHE A 26 -8.17 -1.18 -5.10
C PHE A 26 -7.73 -2.59 -5.49
N ALA A 27 -6.44 -2.80 -5.79
CA ALA A 27 -5.90 -4.13 -6.05
C ALA A 27 -6.05 -5.06 -4.84
N SER A 28 -5.77 -4.57 -3.63
CA SER A 28 -5.97 -5.32 -2.39
C SER A 28 -7.45 -5.67 -2.17
N PHE A 29 -8.37 -4.78 -2.53
CA PHE A 29 -9.81 -5.04 -2.46
C PHE A 29 -10.25 -6.13 -3.45
N LEU A 30 -9.74 -6.11 -4.67
CA LEU A 30 -10.02 -7.16 -5.66
C LEU A 30 -9.50 -8.53 -5.20
N VAL A 31 -8.29 -8.57 -4.62
CA VAL A 31 -7.74 -9.80 -4.03
C VAL A 31 -8.56 -10.26 -2.84
N PHE A 32 -9.02 -9.34 -1.99
CA PHE A 32 -9.95 -9.66 -0.91
C PHE A 32 -11.24 -10.30 -1.43
N LEU A 33 -11.92 -9.67 -2.38
CA LEU A 33 -13.13 -10.21 -2.98
C LEU A 33 -12.89 -11.59 -3.60
N TYR A 34 -11.78 -11.75 -4.32
CA TYR A 34 -11.41 -13.03 -4.91
C TYR A 34 -11.24 -14.13 -3.84
N CYS A 35 -10.48 -13.87 -2.77
CA CYS A 35 -10.26 -14.84 -1.70
C CYS A 35 -11.52 -15.07 -0.83
N HIS A 36 -12.40 -14.06 -0.75
CA HIS A 36 -13.65 -14.13 -0.01
C HIS A 36 -14.70 -14.97 -0.74
N ILE A 37 -14.74 -14.90 -2.07
CA ILE A 37 -15.64 -15.70 -2.92
C ILE A 37 -15.08 -17.11 -3.12
N ASN A 38 -13.77 -17.24 -3.33
CA ASN A 38 -13.11 -18.53 -3.57
C ASN A 38 -12.52 -19.06 -2.26
N THR A 39 -13.29 -19.89 -1.57
CA THR A 39 -12.96 -20.47 -0.25
C THR A 39 -11.90 -21.57 -0.29
N GLU A 40 -11.27 -21.81 -1.45
CA GLU A 40 -10.15 -22.74 -1.55
C GLU A 40 -8.96 -22.22 -0.74
N SER A 41 -8.39 -23.08 0.11
CA SER A 41 -7.21 -22.76 0.95
C SER A 41 -6.02 -22.18 0.17
N GLN A 42 -5.94 -22.40 -1.14
CA GLN A 42 -4.90 -21.86 -2.00
C GLN A 42 -5.10 -20.38 -2.39
N SER A 43 -6.30 -19.81 -2.26
CA SER A 43 -6.57 -18.41 -2.62
C SER A 43 -5.80 -17.43 -1.71
N VAL A 44 -5.52 -17.84 -0.46
CA VAL A 44 -4.71 -17.08 0.51
C VAL A 44 -3.28 -16.84 -0.01
N PHE A 45 -2.76 -17.67 -0.92
CA PHE A 45 -1.41 -17.47 -1.46
C PHE A 45 -1.27 -16.19 -2.28
N VAL A 46 -2.37 -15.65 -2.81
CA VAL A 46 -2.36 -14.39 -3.58
C VAL A 46 -1.90 -13.22 -2.71
N TYR A 47 -2.13 -13.26 -1.39
CA TYR A 47 -1.65 -12.23 -0.46
C TYR A 47 -0.12 -12.25 -0.25
N PHE A 48 0.57 -13.37 -0.51
CA PHE A 48 2.04 -13.38 -0.41
C PHE A 48 2.70 -12.50 -1.48
N LEU A 49 2.03 -12.24 -2.60
CA LEU A 49 2.54 -11.28 -3.58
C LEU A 49 2.67 -9.89 -2.97
N PHE A 50 1.70 -9.46 -2.14
CA PHE A 50 1.80 -8.19 -1.42
C PHE A 50 2.92 -8.19 -0.38
N PHE A 51 3.26 -9.33 0.23
CA PHE A 51 4.39 -9.40 1.17
C PHE A 51 5.72 -9.10 0.49
N VAL A 52 5.86 -9.46 -0.78
CA VAL A 52 7.04 -9.16 -1.59
C VAL A 52 7.00 -7.72 -2.11
N VAL A 53 5.86 -7.29 -2.65
CA VAL A 53 5.69 -5.96 -3.26
C VAL A 53 5.77 -4.83 -2.23
N ASP A 54 5.25 -5.05 -1.03
CA ASP A 54 5.16 -4.04 0.03
C ASP A 54 6.25 -4.21 1.10
N ALA A 55 7.26 -5.05 0.83
CA ALA A 55 8.36 -5.32 1.74
C ALA A 55 9.20 -4.06 2.02
N PRO A 56 9.62 -3.82 3.28
CA PRO A 56 9.41 -4.66 4.47
C PRO A 56 8.14 -4.30 5.27
N THR A 57 7.41 -3.26 4.87
CA THR A 57 6.35 -2.64 5.66
C THR A 57 5.21 -3.59 5.99
N LEU A 58 4.71 -4.31 4.99
CA LEU A 58 3.57 -5.22 5.21
C LEU A 58 3.95 -6.45 6.08
N PRO A 59 5.07 -7.16 5.82
CA PRO A 59 5.54 -8.21 6.73
C PRO A 59 5.65 -7.74 8.19
N LEU A 60 6.23 -6.56 8.41
CA LEU A 60 6.38 -6.00 9.76
C LEU A 60 5.02 -5.70 10.40
N ALA A 61 4.07 -5.15 9.65
CA ALA A 61 2.71 -4.89 10.13
C ALA A 61 2.01 -6.18 10.57
N PHE A 62 2.15 -7.27 9.80
CA PHE A 62 1.63 -8.58 10.18
C PHE A 62 2.30 -9.15 11.42
N GLU A 63 3.62 -8.98 11.56
CA GLU A 63 4.36 -9.42 12.74
C GLU A 63 3.89 -8.69 14.00
N ILE A 64 3.79 -7.36 13.93
CA ILE A 64 3.31 -6.53 15.04
C ILE A 64 1.87 -6.91 15.39
N GLU A 65 1.00 -6.97 14.39
CA GLU A 65 -0.40 -7.34 14.57
C GLU A 65 -0.55 -8.74 15.18
N GLY A 66 0.30 -9.70 14.77
CA GLY A 66 0.30 -11.04 15.35
C GLY A 66 0.71 -11.09 16.83
N LYS A 67 1.46 -10.08 17.31
CA LYS A 67 1.87 -9.97 18.71
C LYS A 67 0.83 -9.26 19.58
N ILE A 68 0.17 -8.22 19.05
CA ILE A 68 -0.77 -7.39 19.82
C ILE A 68 -2.22 -7.84 19.68
N GLY A 69 -2.56 -8.52 18.57
CA GLY A 69 -3.91 -9.04 18.30
C GLY A 69 -4.99 -7.96 18.20
N LEU A 70 -4.66 -6.75 17.72
CA LEU A 70 -5.55 -5.59 17.72
C LEU A 70 -6.81 -5.84 16.87
N LEU A 71 -6.69 -6.61 15.80
CA LEU A 71 -7.77 -6.98 14.88
C LEU A 71 -8.46 -8.29 15.27
N ALA A 72 -7.99 -9.02 16.29
CA ALA A 72 -8.49 -10.37 16.60
C ALA A 72 -10.02 -10.40 16.80
N GLY A 73 -10.57 -9.50 17.63
CA GLY A 73 -12.01 -9.45 17.88
C GLY A 73 -12.83 -9.16 16.62
N LEU A 74 -12.32 -8.34 15.71
CA LEU A 74 -12.97 -8.05 14.42
C LEU A 74 -12.91 -9.27 13.49
N THR A 75 -11.76 -9.94 13.43
CA THR A 75 -11.54 -11.09 12.54
C THR A 75 -12.32 -12.32 13.00
N ASP A 76 -12.45 -12.51 14.31
CA ASP A 76 -13.24 -13.58 14.91
C ASP A 76 -14.73 -13.35 14.62
N SER A 77 -15.22 -12.14 14.92
CA SER A 77 -16.61 -11.76 14.61
C SER A 77 -16.94 -11.91 13.13
N TRP A 78 -16.00 -11.55 12.26
CA TRP A 78 -16.18 -11.72 10.81
C TRP A 78 -16.23 -13.19 10.39
N THR A 79 -15.45 -14.05 11.04
CA THR A 79 -15.46 -15.49 10.79
C THR A 79 -16.80 -16.10 11.23
N ASP A 80 -17.34 -15.66 12.36
CA ASP A 80 -18.64 -16.14 12.87
C ASP A 80 -19.81 -15.74 11.97
N LEU A 81 -19.76 -14.53 11.39
CA LEU A 81 -20.76 -14.05 10.41
C LEU A 81 -20.74 -14.86 9.11
N TRP A 82 -19.55 -15.31 8.69
CA TRP A 82 -19.33 -16.00 7.43
C TRP A 82 -18.79 -17.41 7.71
N PHE A 83 -19.70 -18.31 8.13
CA PHE A 83 -19.48 -19.71 8.52
C PHE A 83 -18.64 -20.57 7.54
N TYR A 84 -18.40 -20.10 6.31
CA TYR A 84 -17.61 -20.80 5.29
C TYR A 84 -16.14 -20.36 5.28
N GLY A 85 -15.35 -21.02 6.13
CA GLY A 85 -13.88 -21.13 6.01
C GLY A 85 -13.09 -19.88 6.42
N HIS A 86 -12.62 -19.82 7.68
CA HIS A 86 -11.57 -18.93 8.19
C HIS A 86 -11.45 -17.52 7.56
N GLN A 87 -12.58 -16.88 7.26
CA GLN A 87 -12.58 -15.66 6.43
C GLN A 87 -12.06 -14.43 7.17
N GLY A 88 -11.98 -14.49 8.50
CA GLY A 88 -11.32 -13.48 9.32
C GLY A 88 -9.85 -13.27 8.93
N VAL A 89 -9.15 -14.32 8.50
CA VAL A 89 -7.74 -14.20 8.06
C VAL A 89 -7.64 -13.35 6.79
N ASN A 90 -8.57 -13.53 5.86
CA ASN A 90 -8.63 -12.73 4.63
C ASN A 90 -8.98 -11.27 4.92
N LEU A 91 -9.91 -11.03 5.86
CA LEU A 91 -10.22 -9.67 6.31
C LEU A 91 -9.01 -9.00 6.97
N ARG A 92 -8.31 -9.71 7.85
CA ARG A 92 -7.08 -9.24 8.48
C ARG A 92 -6.05 -8.85 7.43
N ALA A 93 -5.84 -9.74 6.46
CA ALA A 93 -4.88 -9.51 5.39
C ALA A 93 -5.25 -8.30 4.53
N PHE A 94 -6.53 -8.16 4.19
CA PHE A 94 -7.04 -7.00 3.47
C PHE A 94 -6.80 -5.69 4.22
N ILE A 95 -7.16 -5.63 5.51
CA ILE A 95 -7.00 -4.42 6.33
C ILE A 95 -5.53 -4.01 6.41
N LEU A 96 -4.65 -4.96 6.74
CA LEU A 96 -3.22 -4.67 6.88
C LEU A 96 -2.60 -4.25 5.54
N THR A 97 -2.94 -4.94 4.45
CA THR A 97 -2.41 -4.64 3.10
C THR A 97 -2.90 -3.28 2.62
N THR A 98 -4.18 -2.97 2.81
CA THR A 98 -4.75 -1.69 2.38
C THR A 98 -4.16 -0.51 3.16
N ILE A 99 -4.01 -0.64 4.47
CA ILE A 99 -3.47 0.43 5.30
C ILE A 99 -1.96 0.56 5.11
N PHE A 100 -1.20 -0.49 5.41
CA PHE A 100 0.26 -0.41 5.45
C PHE A 100 0.88 -0.49 4.06
N GLY A 101 0.34 -1.32 3.16
CA GLY A 101 0.74 -1.34 1.75
C GLY A 101 0.32 -0.06 1.02
N GLY A 102 -0.92 0.40 1.22
CA GLY A 102 -1.37 1.68 0.63
C GLY A 102 -0.51 2.87 1.08
N LEU A 103 -0.19 2.97 2.38
CA LEU A 103 0.70 4.00 2.90
C LEU A 103 2.15 3.82 2.41
N HIS A 104 2.63 2.59 2.28
CA HIS A 104 3.93 2.31 1.66
C HIS A 104 3.99 2.95 0.27
N TRP A 105 3.04 2.63 -0.60
CA TRP A 105 3.03 3.11 -1.98
C TRP A 105 2.78 4.61 -2.09
N PHE A 106 2.01 5.19 -1.16
CA PHE A 106 1.92 6.65 -1.03
C PHE A 106 3.29 7.28 -0.79
N MET A 107 4.07 6.75 0.17
CA MET A 107 5.42 7.25 0.46
C MET A 107 6.36 7.05 -0.73
N VAL A 108 6.31 5.90 -1.40
CA VAL A 108 7.11 5.64 -2.61
C VAL A 108 6.78 6.65 -3.71
N GLY A 109 5.51 6.93 -3.97
CA GLY A 109 5.13 7.94 -4.96
C GLY A 109 5.67 9.34 -4.65
N ASN A 110 5.61 9.75 -3.38
CA ASN A 110 6.19 11.03 -2.95
C ASN A 110 7.71 11.05 -3.13
N LEU A 111 8.41 9.98 -2.77
CA LEU A 111 9.88 9.87 -2.91
C LEU A 111 10.32 9.89 -4.38
N VAL A 112 9.61 9.15 -5.24
CA VAL A 112 9.88 9.12 -6.69
C VAL A 112 9.69 10.50 -7.30
N SER A 113 8.58 11.18 -7.01
CA SER A 113 8.34 12.55 -7.50
C SER A 113 9.40 13.52 -7.02
N TYR A 114 9.82 13.42 -5.75
CA TYR A 114 10.91 14.23 -5.23
C TYR A 114 12.24 13.97 -5.95
N ALA A 115 12.62 12.71 -6.13
CA ALA A 115 13.85 12.32 -6.83
C ALA A 115 13.87 12.80 -8.29
N VAL A 116 12.75 12.64 -9.00
CA VAL A 116 12.60 13.13 -10.38
C VAL A 116 12.69 14.67 -10.43
N GLY A 117 12.01 15.36 -9.51
CA GLY A 117 12.10 16.82 -9.40
C GLY A 117 13.53 17.31 -9.18
N TRP A 118 14.28 16.64 -8.30
CA TRP A 118 15.69 16.95 -8.03
C TRP A 118 16.58 16.71 -9.26
N MET A 119 16.41 15.58 -9.97
CA MET A 119 17.16 15.30 -11.20
C MET A 119 16.90 16.33 -12.29
N GLN A 120 15.64 16.71 -12.50
CA GLN A 120 15.27 17.72 -13.50
C GLN A 120 15.89 19.09 -13.20
N GLN A 121 15.94 19.50 -11.93
CA GLN A 121 16.62 20.74 -11.53
C GLN A 121 18.12 20.68 -11.84
N ARG A 122 18.78 19.57 -11.52
CA ARG A 122 20.21 19.36 -11.82
C ARG A 122 20.51 19.46 -13.31
N VAL A 123 19.67 18.87 -14.16
CA VAL A 123 19.82 18.94 -15.61
C VAL A 123 19.63 20.36 -16.13
N LYS A 124 18.64 21.10 -15.62
CA LYS A 124 18.40 22.51 -16.02
C LYS A 124 19.58 23.41 -15.65
N LEU A 125 20.15 23.26 -14.46
CA LEU A 125 21.32 24.03 -14.02
C LEU A 125 22.57 23.78 -14.88
N LYS A 126 22.77 22.54 -15.36
CA LYS A 126 23.87 22.22 -16.28
C LYS A 126 23.69 22.75 -17.71
N ARG A 127 22.46 23.12 -18.10
CA ARG A 127 22.12 23.57 -19.46
C ARG A 127 22.05 25.09 -19.64
N GLN A 128 22.14 25.87 -18.55
CA GLN A 128 22.28 27.32 -18.69
C GLN A 128 23.74 27.64 -19.02
N PRO A 129 24.05 28.14 -20.24
CA PRO A 129 25.39 28.64 -20.52
C PRO A 129 25.61 29.92 -19.71
N GLY A 130 26.78 30.01 -19.06
CA GLY A 130 27.30 31.29 -18.61
C GLY A 130 27.62 32.19 -19.78
#